data_AF-A0AAN1FDM0-F1
#
_entry.id   AF-A0AAN1FDM0-F1
#
_cell.length_a   1.000
_cell.length_b   1.000
_cell.length_c   1.000
_cell.angle_alpha   90.00
_cell.angle_beta   90.00
_cell.angle_gamma   90.00
#
_symmetry.space_group_name_H-M   'P 1'
#
loop_
_entity.id
_entity.type
_entity.pdbx_description
1 polymer ?
#
loop_
_entity_poly.entity_id
_entity_poly.type
_entity_poly.pdbx_seq_one_letter_code
_entity_poly.pdbx_strand_id
1 'polypeptide(L)'
;MLEGSFFNNSDVFWYYNKLILRRQLQGHDLLVCCLDTGSNYDTFSIALLHDYYESKQGEPGHVELGSCRIMSMIDNLTPEINNYKGHFKDSSGINVTGVLAKHIEESKIKINSGKFSFRTRVVNKITFNHHGIMPYEKYNGRLDAIVVSSMTTGYKTLLKKHASFLLRSKGVIFVCEMNEDIDIQGMKHIRPGVYIHE
;
A
#
# COMPACT_ATOMS: atom_id res chain seq x y z
N MET A 1 -16.47 10.89 -2.55
CA MET A 1 -15.05 10.67 -2.18
C MET A 1 -14.24 11.85 -2.67
N LEU A 2 -13.24 12.31 -1.90
CA LEU A 2 -12.32 13.37 -2.32
C LEU A 2 -11.11 12.70 -2.99
N GLU A 3 -11.05 12.74 -4.32
CA GLU A 3 -9.86 12.32 -5.08
C GLU A 3 -8.63 13.06 -4.54
N GLY A 4 -7.49 12.37 -4.46
CA GLY A 4 -6.25 12.95 -3.92
C GLY A 4 -6.23 13.10 -2.39
N SER A 5 -6.70 12.09 -1.65
CA SER A 5 -6.66 12.05 -0.18
C SER A 5 -5.94 10.80 0.33
N PHE A 6 -5.17 10.94 1.40
CA PHE A 6 -4.55 9.82 2.11
C PHE A 6 -5.58 9.10 2.98
N PHE A 7 -5.40 7.78 3.12
CA PHE A 7 -6.25 6.92 3.94
C PHE A 7 -7.74 6.93 3.57
N ASN A 8 -8.05 7.16 2.28
CA ASN A 8 -9.44 7.24 1.82
C ASN A 8 -10.21 5.91 2.01
N ASN A 9 -9.49 4.78 1.96
CA ASN A 9 -10.02 3.42 2.06
C ASN A 9 -9.86 2.82 3.47
N SER A 10 -10.40 3.50 4.50
CA SER A 10 -10.18 3.19 5.93
C SER A 10 -10.49 1.74 6.31
N ASP A 11 -11.57 1.16 5.77
CA ASP A 11 -11.95 -0.23 6.02
C ASP A 11 -10.89 -1.23 5.57
N VAL A 12 -10.30 -0.98 4.40
CA VAL A 12 -9.23 -1.82 3.86
C VAL A 12 -7.96 -1.67 4.69
N PHE A 13 -7.62 -0.44 5.10
CA PHE A 13 -6.47 -0.19 5.97
C PHE A 13 -6.61 -0.84 7.35
N TRP A 14 -7.83 -0.96 7.88
CA TRP A 14 -8.07 -1.69 9.13
C TRP A 14 -7.73 -3.19 8.98
N TYR A 15 -8.11 -3.82 7.87
CA TYR A 15 -7.73 -5.21 7.60
C TYR A 15 -6.25 -5.37 7.30
N TYR A 16 -5.68 -4.43 6.55
CA TYR A 16 -4.25 -4.39 6.28
C TYR A 16 -3.44 -4.31 7.59
N ASN A 17 -3.93 -3.56 8.58
CA ASN A 17 -3.30 -3.47 9.89
C ASN A 17 -3.13 -4.86 10.56
N LYS A 18 -4.07 -5.79 10.33
CA LYS A 18 -3.93 -7.16 10.85
C LYS A 18 -2.76 -7.92 10.23
N LEU A 19 -2.37 -7.62 8.99
CA LEU A 19 -1.17 -8.18 8.36
C LEU A 19 0.10 -7.68 9.07
N ILE A 20 0.15 -6.38 9.37
CA ILE A 20 1.24 -5.76 10.14
C ILE A 20 1.40 -6.44 11.50
N LEU A 21 0.30 -6.55 12.26
CA LEU A 21 0.31 -7.18 13.60
C LEU A 21 0.81 -8.63 13.56
N ARG A 22 0.40 -9.40 12.54
CA ARG A 22 0.72 -10.83 12.43
C ARG A 22 2.13 -11.11 11.92
N ARG A 23 2.75 -10.17 11.21
CA ARG A 23 4.01 -10.40 10.50
C ARG A 23 5.07 -9.39 10.90
N GLN A 24 4.84 -8.12 10.58
CA GLN A 24 5.85 -7.08 10.81
C GLN A 24 6.19 -6.93 12.30
N LEU A 25 5.15 -6.90 13.16
CA LEU A 25 5.36 -6.83 14.60
C LEU A 25 5.91 -8.13 15.22
N GLN A 26 6.01 -9.21 14.43
CA GLN A 26 6.66 -10.46 14.80
C GLN A 26 8.09 -10.56 14.21
N GLY A 27 8.64 -9.45 13.70
CA GLY A 27 9.99 -9.39 13.14
C GLY A 27 10.12 -9.80 11.67
N HIS A 28 9.00 -10.06 10.98
CA HIS A 28 9.05 -10.44 9.56
C HIS A 28 9.01 -9.24 8.63
N ASP A 29 9.99 -9.14 7.73
CA ASP A 29 9.93 -8.21 6.61
C ASP A 29 8.69 -8.47 5.75
N LEU A 30 8.09 -7.38 5.27
CA LEU A 30 6.95 -7.40 4.36
C LEU A 30 7.35 -6.92 2.96
N LEU A 31 6.89 -7.67 1.96
CA LEU A 31 6.94 -7.26 0.56
C LEU A 31 5.52 -7.11 0.01
N VAL A 32 5.17 -5.88 -0.36
CA VAL A 32 3.81 -5.50 -0.73
C VAL A 32 3.81 -4.99 -2.17
N CYS A 33 2.88 -5.46 -2.99
CA CYS A 33 2.65 -4.93 -4.33
C CYS A 33 1.39 -4.05 -4.31
N CYS A 34 1.52 -2.78 -4.64
CA CYS A 34 0.38 -1.88 -4.81
C CYS A 34 0.10 -1.70 -6.30
N LEU A 35 -1.07 -2.11 -6.77
CA LEU A 35 -1.57 -1.78 -8.10
C LEU A 35 -2.29 -0.43 -7.99
N ASP A 36 -1.59 0.63 -8.39
CA ASP A 36 -2.01 2.00 -8.13
C ASP A 36 -2.42 2.68 -9.44
N THR A 37 -3.60 3.29 -9.43
CA THR A 37 -4.09 4.14 -10.51
C THR A 37 -3.70 5.60 -10.30
N GLY A 38 -3.21 5.97 -9.11
CA GLY A 38 -2.80 7.32 -8.74
C GLY A 38 -3.89 8.19 -8.14
N SER A 39 -5.13 7.69 -8.08
CA SER A 39 -6.29 8.48 -7.67
C SER A 39 -6.35 8.76 -6.16
N ASN A 40 -5.83 7.86 -5.32
CA ASN A 40 -6.12 7.86 -3.87
C ASN A 40 -4.90 7.74 -2.93
N TYR A 41 -3.68 8.04 -3.38
CA TYR A 41 -2.46 8.00 -2.54
C TYR A 41 -2.32 6.75 -1.63
N ASP A 42 -2.90 5.61 -2.02
CA ASP A 42 -2.99 4.41 -1.17
C ASP A 42 -1.60 3.82 -0.92
N THR A 43 -0.74 3.83 -1.94
CA THR A 43 0.68 3.45 -1.81
C THR A 43 1.37 4.23 -0.69
N PHE A 44 1.17 5.55 -0.64
CA PHE A 44 1.75 6.40 0.40
C PHE A 44 1.06 6.22 1.76
N SER A 45 -0.24 5.97 1.78
CA SER A 45 -0.98 5.67 3.00
C SER A 45 -0.43 4.40 3.68
N ILE A 46 -0.12 3.36 2.88
CA ILE A 46 0.53 2.14 3.36
C ILE A 46 1.94 2.44 3.86
N ALA A 47 2.74 3.20 3.10
CA ALA A 47 4.09 3.57 3.50
C ALA A 47 4.12 4.33 4.84
N LEU A 48 3.19 5.28 5.03
CA LEU A 48 3.02 6.05 6.27
C LEU A 48 2.59 5.16 7.44
N LEU A 49 1.72 4.19 7.18
CA LEU A 49 1.29 3.24 8.22
C LEU A 49 2.47 2.37 8.69
N HIS A 50 3.31 1.87 7.77
CA HIS A 50 4.52 1.14 8.16
C HIS A 50 5.55 2.03 8.84
N ASP A 51 5.75 3.26 8.35
CA ASP A 51 6.64 4.24 9.00
C ASP A 51 6.21 4.55 10.43
N TYR A 52 4.91 4.64 10.68
CA TYR A 52 4.35 4.82 12.01
C TYR A 52 4.78 3.67 12.94
N TYR A 53 4.53 2.42 12.57
CA TYR A 53 4.92 1.28 13.42
C TYR A 53 6.42 1.14 13.60
N GLU A 54 7.21 1.34 12.55
CA GLU A 54 8.66 1.30 12.63
C GLU A 54 9.23 2.43 13.50
N SER A 55 8.60 3.62 13.52
CA SER A 55 9.01 4.71 14.39
C SER A 55 8.80 4.44 15.88
N LYS A 56 8.00 3.42 16.22
CA LYS A 56 7.79 2.93 17.58
C LYS A 56 8.85 1.92 18.01
N GLN A 57 9.70 1.45 17.10
CA GLN A 57 10.79 0.54 17.45
C GLN A 57 11.71 1.16 18.50
N GLY A 58 12.04 0.38 19.54
CA GLY A 58 12.88 0.83 20.64
C GLY A 58 12.15 1.50 21.80
N GLU A 59 10.82 1.71 21.72
CA GLU A 59 10.01 2.03 22.90
C GLU A 59 10.01 0.83 23.89
N PRO A 60 9.96 1.07 25.22
CA PRO A 60 9.99 -0.01 26.21
C PRO A 60 8.91 -1.06 25.95
N GLY A 61 9.31 -2.32 25.77
CA GLY A 61 8.40 -3.44 25.48
C GLY A 61 8.12 -3.68 23.99
N HIS A 62 8.89 -3.09 23.06
CA HIS A 62 8.75 -3.36 21.62
C HIS A 62 9.85 -4.30 21.08
N VAL A 63 9.39 -5.28 20.28
CA VAL A 63 10.19 -6.35 19.65
C VAL A 63 10.96 -5.80 18.44
N GLU A 64 12.03 -6.47 18.02
CA GLU A 64 12.68 -6.23 16.73
C GLU A 64 11.63 -6.32 15.61
N LEU A 65 11.37 -5.20 14.93
CA LEU A 65 10.33 -5.09 13.92
C LEU A 65 10.89 -5.44 12.54
N GLY A 66 10.08 -6.15 11.76
CA GLY A 66 10.36 -6.31 10.33
C GLY A 66 10.22 -4.98 9.60
N SER A 67 10.93 -4.82 8.49
CA SER A 67 10.77 -3.69 7.58
C SER A 67 9.64 -3.92 6.59
N CYS A 68 9.19 -2.86 5.91
CA CYS A 68 8.29 -2.99 4.75
C CYS A 68 8.89 -2.39 3.49
N ARG A 69 8.81 -3.14 2.39
CA ARG A 69 9.08 -2.67 1.02
C ARG A 69 7.81 -2.75 0.18
N ILE A 70 7.53 -1.68 -0.54
CA ILE A 70 6.33 -1.50 -1.34
C ILE A 70 6.76 -1.34 -2.80
N MET A 71 6.24 -2.20 -3.66
CA MET A 71 6.33 -2.09 -5.10
C MET A 71 5.05 -1.45 -5.62
N SER A 72 5.11 -0.18 -5.98
CA SER A 72 3.98 0.51 -6.59
C SER A 72 4.02 0.29 -8.10
N MET A 73 2.97 -0.30 -8.63
CA MET A 73 2.77 -0.61 -10.04
C MET A 73 1.83 0.43 -10.62
N ILE A 74 2.33 1.25 -11.54
CA ILE A 74 1.55 2.33 -12.16
C ILE A 74 1.15 1.94 -13.60
N ASP A 75 -0.11 2.22 -13.94
CA ASP A 75 -0.76 1.85 -15.22
C ASP A 75 -0.36 2.79 -16.38
N ASN A 76 -0.01 4.06 -16.08
CA ASN A 76 0.29 5.07 -17.10
C ASN A 76 1.62 5.80 -16.86
N LEU A 77 2.37 6.03 -17.95
CA LEU A 77 3.60 6.84 -17.99
C LEU A 77 3.34 8.36 -18.02
N THR A 78 2.10 8.82 -17.84
CA THR A 78 1.75 10.24 -17.95
C THR A 78 2.32 11.12 -16.83
N PRO A 79 2.39 12.46 -17.01
CA PRO A 79 3.19 13.41 -16.21
C PRO A 79 2.85 13.55 -14.72
N GLU A 80 1.90 12.79 -14.19
CA GLU A 80 1.58 12.70 -12.76
C GLU A 80 2.70 12.05 -11.92
N ILE A 81 3.79 11.65 -12.57
CA ILE A 81 5.08 11.26 -11.98
C ILE A 81 5.50 12.17 -10.82
N ASN A 82 5.17 13.47 -10.84
CA ASN A 82 5.50 14.38 -9.73
C ASN A 82 4.76 14.03 -8.42
N ASN A 83 3.51 13.56 -8.49
CA ASN A 83 2.76 13.13 -7.30
C ASN A 83 3.24 11.75 -6.82
N TYR A 84 3.57 10.84 -7.74
CA TYR A 84 4.18 9.55 -7.40
C TYR A 84 5.57 9.72 -6.80
N LYS A 85 6.36 10.71 -7.23
CA LYS A 85 7.66 11.05 -6.61
C LYS A 85 7.51 11.79 -5.26
N GLY A 86 6.30 11.88 -4.72
CA GLY A 86 6.05 12.36 -3.38
C GLY A 86 5.90 13.88 -3.26
N HIS A 87 5.43 14.59 -4.30
CA HIS A 87 5.09 16.01 -4.20
C HIS A 87 3.56 16.18 -4.14
N PHE A 88 3.02 16.50 -2.96
CA PHE A 88 1.59 16.61 -2.71
C PHE A 88 1.19 18.07 -2.50
N LYS A 89 -0.08 18.39 -2.76
CA LYS A 89 -0.64 19.72 -2.45
C LYS A 89 -0.96 19.81 -0.96
N ASP A 90 -0.76 20.97 -0.34
CA ASP A 90 -1.13 21.19 1.07
C ASP A 90 -2.64 20.96 1.32
N SER A 91 -3.48 21.12 0.29
CA SER A 91 -4.91 20.84 0.33
C SER A 91 -5.27 19.34 0.27
N SER A 92 -4.29 18.44 0.16
CA SER A 92 -4.56 16.99 0.12
C SER A 92 -5.14 16.54 1.45
N GLY A 93 -6.28 15.83 1.42
CA GLY A 93 -6.97 15.37 2.62
C GLY A 93 -6.23 14.22 3.31
N ILE A 94 -6.36 14.12 4.64
CA ILE A 94 -5.91 12.96 5.44
C ILE A 94 -7.12 12.42 6.21
N ASN A 95 -7.55 11.22 5.84
CA ASN A 95 -8.76 10.60 6.38
C ASN A 95 -8.45 9.66 7.56
N VAL A 96 -7.62 10.13 8.50
CA VAL A 96 -7.35 9.45 9.78
C VAL A 96 -7.29 10.48 10.92
N THR A 97 -7.51 10.01 12.14
CA THR A 97 -7.49 10.84 13.36
C THR A 97 -6.49 10.31 14.40
N GLY A 98 -6.26 11.08 15.45
CA GLY A 98 -5.47 10.65 16.61
C GLY A 98 -3.95 10.58 16.36
N VAL A 99 -3.28 9.61 16.97
CA VAL A 99 -1.81 9.50 16.97
C VAL A 99 -1.23 9.28 15.59
N LEU A 100 -1.93 8.54 14.72
CA LEU A 100 -1.50 8.33 13.33
C LEU A 100 -1.58 9.63 12.52
N ALA A 101 -2.66 10.41 12.68
CA ALA A 101 -2.78 11.71 12.02
C ALA A 101 -1.66 12.66 12.44
N LYS A 102 -1.34 12.72 13.73
CA LYS A 102 -0.22 13.50 14.25
C LYS A 102 1.12 13.05 13.64
N HIS A 103 1.37 11.74 13.59
CA HIS A 103 2.58 11.18 12.97
C HIS A 103 2.71 11.55 11.48
N ILE A 104 1.59 11.53 10.75
CA ILE A 104 1.57 11.90 9.33
C ILE A 104 1.92 13.38 9.17
N GLU A 105 1.32 14.27 9.95
CA GLU A 105 1.66 15.70 9.94
C GLU A 105 3.14 15.94 10.25
N GLU A 106 3.68 15.28 11.28
CA GLU A 106 5.11 15.36 11.64
C GLU A 106 6.03 14.80 10.55
N SER A 107 5.52 13.89 9.71
CA SER A 107 6.25 13.29 8.60
C SER A 107 6.24 14.16 7.34
N LYS A 108 5.45 15.24 7.29
CA LYS A 108 5.47 16.17 6.15
C LYS A 108 6.72 17.05 6.17
N ILE A 109 7.26 17.31 4.98
CA ILE A 109 8.35 18.24 4.70
C ILE A 109 7.83 19.24 3.68
N LYS A 110 7.75 20.52 4.07
CA LYS A 110 7.33 21.58 3.15
C LYS A 110 8.37 21.74 2.02
N ILE A 111 7.91 21.73 0.76
CA ILE A 111 8.79 21.98 -0.40
C ILE A 111 8.73 23.46 -0.78
N ASN A 112 7.51 23.99 -0.95
CA ASN A 112 7.26 25.39 -1.26
C ASN A 112 5.84 25.78 -0.83
N SER A 113 5.36 26.95 -1.23
CA SER A 113 4.00 27.39 -0.92
C SER A 113 2.98 26.45 -1.58
N GLY A 114 2.14 25.80 -0.78
CA GLY A 114 1.07 24.93 -1.27
C GLY A 114 1.50 23.50 -1.59
N LYS A 115 2.75 23.10 -1.31
CA LYS A 115 3.23 21.73 -1.54
C LYS A 115 4.11 21.18 -0.42
N PHE A 116 3.98 19.88 -0.19
CA PHE A 116 4.80 19.12 0.73
C PHE A 116 5.25 17.77 0.13
N SER A 117 6.26 17.18 0.75
CA SER A 117 6.65 15.77 0.59
C SER A 117 6.61 15.06 1.93
N PHE A 118 6.84 13.75 1.95
CA PHE A 118 7.10 13.04 3.20
C PHE A 118 8.60 12.86 3.42
N ARG A 119 8.99 12.62 4.68
CA ARG A 119 10.36 12.25 5.04
C ARG A 119 10.88 11.12 4.17
N THR A 120 12.17 11.16 3.86
CA THR A 120 12.85 10.18 3.00
C THR A 120 12.63 8.73 3.45
N ARG A 121 12.50 8.47 4.76
CA ARG A 121 12.18 7.14 5.29
C ARG A 121 10.82 6.57 4.84
N VAL A 122 9.83 7.43 4.58
CA VAL A 122 8.52 7.04 4.02
C VAL A 122 8.68 6.79 2.53
N VAL A 123 9.28 7.74 1.81
CA VAL A 123 9.44 7.69 0.35
C VAL A 123 10.28 6.47 -0.08
N ASN A 124 11.36 6.17 0.64
CA ASN A 124 12.26 5.05 0.33
C ASN A 124 11.64 3.67 0.55
N LYS A 125 10.46 3.56 1.17
CA LYS A 125 9.71 2.29 1.22
C LYS A 125 9.16 1.92 -0.14
N ILE A 126 8.95 2.90 -1.02
CA ILE A 126 8.21 2.73 -2.25
C ILE A 126 9.18 2.69 -3.43
N THR A 127 9.10 1.63 -4.22
CA THR A 127 9.69 1.55 -5.55
C THR A 127 8.58 1.63 -6.59
N PHE A 128 8.59 2.68 -7.41
CA PHE A 128 7.63 2.84 -8.51
C PHE A 128 8.09 2.06 -9.74
N ASN A 129 7.21 1.25 -10.30
CA ASN A 129 7.44 0.39 -11.43
C ASN A 129 6.30 0.53 -12.43
N HIS A 130 6.61 0.43 -13.72
CA HIS A 130 5.59 0.34 -14.75
C HIS A 130 5.02 -1.07 -14.80
N HIS A 131 3.69 -1.21 -14.71
CA HIS A 131 3.05 -2.53 -14.64
C HIS A 131 3.36 -3.42 -15.86
N GLY A 132 3.39 -2.85 -17.07
CA GLY A 132 3.66 -3.58 -18.31
C GLY A 132 5.10 -4.04 -18.53
N ILE A 133 6.04 -3.63 -17.66
CA ILE A 133 7.49 -3.95 -17.80
C ILE A 133 7.96 -4.88 -16.67
N MET A 134 7.12 -5.12 -15.66
CA MET A 134 7.56 -5.82 -14.47
C MET A 134 7.67 -7.33 -14.69
N PRO A 135 8.82 -7.94 -14.39
CA PRO A 135 8.98 -9.39 -14.45
C PRO A 135 8.36 -10.02 -13.21
N TYR A 136 7.04 -10.19 -13.22
CA TYR A 136 6.25 -10.78 -12.12
C TYR A 136 6.81 -12.14 -11.66
N GLU A 137 7.43 -12.89 -12.56
CA GLU A 137 8.05 -14.19 -12.31
C GLU A 137 9.11 -14.15 -11.20
N LYS A 138 9.81 -13.01 -11.03
CA LYS A 138 10.83 -12.84 -9.98
C LYS A 138 10.26 -12.80 -8.55
N TYR A 139 8.94 -12.69 -8.43
CA TYR A 139 8.22 -12.55 -7.17
C TYR A 139 7.37 -13.76 -6.81
N ASN A 140 7.58 -14.90 -7.49
CA ASN A 140 6.89 -16.16 -7.21
C ASN A 140 6.91 -16.53 -5.72
N GLY A 141 5.74 -16.55 -5.07
CA GLY A 141 5.56 -16.93 -3.67
C GLY A 141 6.22 -15.98 -2.67
N ARG A 142 6.51 -14.73 -3.06
CA ARG A 142 7.27 -13.78 -2.22
C ARG A 142 6.45 -12.64 -1.66
N LEU A 143 5.33 -12.28 -2.29
CA LEU A 143 4.52 -11.16 -1.83
C LEU A 143 3.71 -11.55 -0.59
N ASP A 144 3.75 -10.72 0.44
CA ASP A 144 2.88 -10.85 1.61
C ASP A 144 1.50 -10.24 1.34
N ALA A 145 1.43 -9.23 0.48
CA ALA A 145 0.18 -8.63 0.05
C ALA A 145 0.21 -8.06 -1.37
N ILE A 146 -0.97 -8.04 -1.98
CA ILE A 146 -1.28 -7.21 -3.14
C ILE A 146 -2.38 -6.24 -2.71
N VAL A 147 -2.18 -4.94 -2.87
CA VAL A 147 -3.18 -3.91 -2.62
C VAL A 147 -3.58 -3.29 -3.95
N VAL A 148 -4.87 -3.12 -4.20
CA VAL A 148 -5.39 -2.55 -5.44
C VAL A 148 -6.20 -1.32 -5.09
N SER A 149 -5.67 -0.15 -5.44
CA SER A 149 -6.28 1.16 -5.14
C SER A 149 -7.65 1.29 -5.82
N SER A 150 -7.69 1.02 -7.13
CA SER A 150 -8.91 1.03 -7.93
C SER A 150 -8.85 -0.09 -8.96
N MET A 151 -9.94 -0.84 -9.10
CA MET A 151 -9.98 -2.02 -9.96
C MET A 151 -10.16 -1.63 -11.43
N THR A 152 -9.07 -1.69 -12.20
CA THR A 152 -9.13 -1.59 -13.67
C THR A 152 -9.27 -2.98 -14.31
N THR A 153 -9.72 -3.04 -15.56
CA THR A 153 -9.74 -4.31 -16.34
C THR A 153 -8.35 -4.95 -16.43
N GLY A 154 -7.30 -4.12 -16.54
CA GLY A 154 -5.90 -4.57 -16.55
C GLY A 154 -5.50 -5.24 -15.24
N TYR A 155 -5.79 -4.59 -14.10
CA TYR A 155 -5.51 -5.15 -12.77
C TYR A 155 -6.35 -6.39 -12.48
N LYS A 156 -7.63 -6.43 -12.87
CA LYS A 156 -8.47 -7.62 -12.75
C LYS A 156 -7.87 -8.81 -13.52
N THR A 157 -7.40 -8.58 -14.74
CA THR A 157 -6.75 -9.61 -15.57
C THR A 157 -5.45 -10.09 -14.95
N LEU A 158 -4.63 -9.17 -14.44
CA LEU A 158 -3.37 -9.48 -13.75
C LEU A 158 -3.63 -10.35 -12.52
N LEU A 159 -4.57 -9.96 -11.65
CA LEU A 159 -4.86 -10.72 -10.43
C LEU A 159 -5.31 -12.13 -10.74
N LYS A 160 -6.24 -12.30 -11.69
CA LYS A 160 -6.73 -13.63 -12.09
C LYS A 160 -5.62 -14.53 -12.62
N LYS A 161 -4.64 -13.96 -13.32
CA LYS A 161 -3.56 -14.73 -13.95
C LYS A 161 -2.38 -14.99 -13.01
N HIS A 162 -2.06 -14.05 -12.12
CA HIS A 162 -0.78 -14.05 -11.41
C HIS A 162 -0.89 -14.04 -9.89
N ALA A 163 -2.03 -13.67 -9.28
CA ALA A 163 -2.04 -13.40 -7.84
C ALA A 163 -1.67 -14.62 -6.97
N SER A 164 -2.17 -15.82 -7.28
CA SER A 164 -1.84 -17.05 -6.55
C SER A 164 -0.36 -17.44 -6.69
N PHE A 165 0.23 -17.17 -7.84
CA PHE A 165 1.65 -17.41 -8.05
C PHE A 165 2.52 -16.38 -7.32
N LEU A 166 2.10 -15.12 -7.24
CA LEU A 166 2.93 -14.06 -6.63
C LEU A 166 2.87 -14.05 -5.11
N LEU A 167 1.70 -14.36 -4.54
CA LEU A 167 1.50 -14.36 -3.11
C LEU A 167 2.12 -15.60 -2.47
N ARG A 168 2.81 -15.41 -1.36
CA ARG A 168 3.17 -16.52 -0.46
C ARG A 168 1.89 -17.18 0.10
N SER A 169 2.01 -18.38 0.68
CA SER A 169 0.90 -18.97 1.45
C SER A 169 0.49 -18.02 2.59
N LYS A 170 -0.82 -17.82 2.75
CA LYS A 170 -1.47 -16.83 3.62
C LYS A 170 -1.21 -15.36 3.24
N GLY A 171 -0.70 -15.11 2.03
CA GLY A 171 -0.64 -13.76 1.46
C GLY A 171 -2.05 -13.23 1.19
N VAL A 172 -2.22 -11.91 1.19
CA VAL A 172 -3.55 -11.28 1.18
C VAL A 172 -3.69 -10.29 0.02
N ILE A 173 -4.83 -10.35 -0.68
CA ILE A 173 -5.24 -9.33 -1.65
C ILE A 173 -6.22 -8.39 -0.95
N PHE A 174 -5.95 -7.10 -1.06
CA PHE A 174 -6.80 -6.02 -0.60
C PHE A 174 -7.25 -5.20 -1.81
N VAL A 175 -8.55 -5.00 -1.99
CA VAL A 175 -9.11 -4.16 -3.05
C VAL A 175 -9.88 -3.03 -2.41
N CYS A 176 -9.37 -1.81 -2.59
CA CYS A 176 -9.85 -0.58 -1.97
C CYS A 176 -11.20 -0.12 -2.54
N GLU A 177 -11.25 0.13 -3.84
CA GLU A 177 -12.50 0.44 -4.54
C GLU A 177 -13.03 -0.82 -5.25
N MET A 178 -14.12 -1.39 -4.72
CA MET A 178 -14.82 -2.50 -5.38
C MET A 178 -16.24 -2.09 -5.79
N ASN A 179 -16.55 -2.37 -7.06
CA ASN A 179 -17.93 -2.34 -7.56
C ASN A 179 -18.59 -3.73 -7.51
N GLU A 180 -17.78 -4.79 -7.50
CA GLU A 180 -18.21 -6.19 -7.47
C GLU A 180 -17.09 -7.08 -6.89
N ASP A 181 -17.47 -8.23 -6.31
CA ASP A 181 -16.51 -9.26 -5.92
C ASP A 181 -15.83 -9.89 -7.14
N ILE A 182 -14.60 -10.36 -6.96
CA ILE A 182 -13.78 -10.92 -8.03
C ILE A 182 -13.42 -12.34 -7.65
N ASP A 183 -13.80 -13.28 -8.51
CA ASP A 183 -13.31 -14.64 -8.42
C ASP A 183 -11.83 -14.70 -8.86
N ILE A 184 -10.95 -15.02 -7.90
CA ILE A 184 -9.50 -15.12 -8.09
C ILE A 184 -9.11 -16.55 -7.74
N GLN A 185 -8.59 -17.28 -8.73
CA GLN A 185 -8.22 -18.68 -8.59
C GLN A 185 -7.20 -18.87 -7.45
N GLY A 186 -7.44 -19.88 -6.60
CA GLY A 186 -6.57 -20.21 -5.47
C GLY A 186 -6.69 -19.24 -4.28
N MET A 187 -7.67 -18.33 -4.31
CA MET A 187 -7.90 -17.40 -3.21
C MET A 187 -9.23 -17.70 -2.52
N LYS A 188 -9.21 -17.65 -1.19
CA LYS A 188 -10.41 -17.65 -0.37
C LYS A 188 -10.90 -16.23 -0.15
N HIS A 189 -12.15 -15.96 -0.55
CA HIS A 189 -12.84 -14.73 -0.21
C HIS A 189 -13.20 -14.73 1.27
N ILE A 190 -12.73 -13.71 2.00
CA ILE A 190 -13.02 -13.56 3.44
C ILE A 190 -14.15 -12.56 3.66
N ARG A 191 -14.17 -11.50 2.85
CA ARG A 191 -15.18 -10.44 2.82
C ARG A 191 -14.98 -9.59 1.56
N PRO A 192 -15.92 -8.69 1.24
CA PRO A 192 -15.73 -7.73 0.16
C PRO A 192 -14.38 -7.02 0.27
N GLY A 193 -13.58 -7.14 -0.79
CA GLY A 193 -12.29 -6.50 -0.95
C GLY A 193 -11.12 -7.23 -0.29
N VAL A 194 -11.33 -8.38 0.36
CA VAL A 194 -10.26 -9.11 1.06
C VAL A 194 -10.25 -10.59 0.70
N TYR A 195 -9.14 -11.04 0.13
CA TYR A 195 -8.93 -12.41 -0.32
C TYR A 195 -7.63 -12.96 0.25
N ILE A 196 -7.59 -14.23 0.65
CA ILE A 196 -6.40 -14.87 1.26
C ILE A 196 -5.98 -16.06 0.40
N HIS A 197 -4.68 -16.17 0.13
CA HIS A 197 -4.08 -17.32 -0.53
C HIS A 197 -3.97 -18.48 0.48
N GLU A 198 -4.66 -19.59 0.21
CA GLU A 198 -4.57 -20.80 1.05
C GLU A 198 -3.28 -21.59 0.78
#